data_AF-A0A7C7GZT1-F1
#
_entry.id   AF-A0A7C7GZT1-F1
#
_cell.length_a   1.000
_cell.length_b   1.000
_cell.length_c   1.000
_cell.angle_alpha   90.00
_cell.angle_beta   90.00
_cell.angle_gamma   90.00
#
_symmetry.space_group_name_H-M   'P 1'
#
loop_
_entity.id
_entity.type
_entity.pdbx_description
1 polymer ?
#
loop_
_entity_poly.entity_id
_entity_poly.type
_entity_poly.pdbx_seq_one_letter_code
_entity_poly.pdbx_strand_id
1 'polypeptide(L)'
;MDQKSKKIKAPALIYQDLETASSIIRDLLTPDIEKIIIDSKKLYRKLQSYLDEVSPNLTSKLEPFKIKVPIFESMGIEDEIAKLLRPKVWLKSGAYLIIEKTEAMVVVDVNSGRFIGKKLHEENSFKINIEAAREVARQLRLRDLSGLIVIDFIDMEKEENKRKVYYELRKELKRDRAKVAVSPISDFGLLEMTRQRIRLSILDTMSDDCPTCRGSGRIISKDTLITRIDHWLRRYKTKKQALRLQLHLHPNNYQFFKEQKKKALRGLMWQNFVHLKIEEDPKIRRDEFRFFTAKDGIDITDKLPLGKKT
;
A
#
# COMPACT_ATOMS: atom_id res chain seq x y z
N MET A 1 27.36 -23.30 -18.88
CA MET A 1 26.27 -24.14 -18.34
C MET A 1 26.33 -25.57 -18.90
N ASP A 2 26.56 -25.73 -20.20
CA ASP A 2 26.59 -27.04 -20.90
C ASP A 2 27.61 -28.07 -20.40
N GLN A 3 28.75 -27.64 -19.85
CA GLN A 3 29.74 -28.57 -19.31
C GLN A 3 29.36 -29.14 -17.93
N LYS A 4 28.54 -28.44 -17.13
CA LYS A 4 28.04 -28.93 -15.83
C LYS A 4 26.85 -29.88 -15.98
N SER A 5 25.96 -29.65 -16.95
CA SER A 5 24.78 -30.52 -17.15
C SER A 5 25.15 -31.94 -17.59
N LYS A 6 26.25 -32.10 -18.34
CA LYS A 6 26.74 -33.41 -18.80
C LYS A 6 27.36 -34.29 -17.71
N LYS A 7 27.61 -33.75 -16.50
CA LYS A 7 28.34 -34.46 -15.42
C LYS A 7 27.50 -34.78 -14.19
N ILE A 8 26.24 -34.36 -14.12
CA ILE A 8 25.44 -34.44 -12.88
C ILE A 8 24.10 -35.15 -13.16
N LYS A 9 23.76 -36.17 -12.35
CA LYS A 9 22.47 -36.87 -12.42
C LYS A 9 21.32 -35.99 -11.89
N ALA A 10 20.19 -35.99 -12.59
CA ALA A 10 19.01 -35.20 -12.24
C ALA A 10 18.21 -35.81 -11.04
N PRO A 11 17.46 -34.99 -10.27
CA PRO A 11 17.39 -33.52 -10.34
C PRO A 11 18.58 -32.86 -9.63
N ALA A 12 19.25 -31.94 -10.32
CA ALA A 12 20.39 -31.21 -9.76
C ALA A 12 20.38 -29.74 -10.23
N LEU A 13 20.79 -28.86 -9.32
CA LEU A 13 20.92 -27.43 -9.57
C LEU A 13 22.10 -27.17 -10.52
N ILE A 14 21.81 -26.99 -11.81
CA ILE A 14 22.84 -26.75 -12.84
C ILE A 14 23.37 -25.31 -12.77
N TYR A 15 22.48 -24.37 -12.44
CA TYR A 15 22.77 -22.97 -12.23
C TYR A 15 21.78 -22.44 -11.20
N GLN A 16 22.32 -21.87 -10.12
CA GLN A 16 21.54 -21.08 -9.18
C GLN A 16 21.74 -19.64 -9.59
N ASP A 17 20.65 -18.96 -9.96
CA ASP A 17 20.75 -17.52 -10.16
C ASP A 17 21.14 -16.89 -8.82
N LEU A 18 22.25 -16.16 -8.81
CA LEU A 18 22.87 -15.69 -7.57
C LEU A 18 21.92 -14.70 -6.89
N GLU A 19 21.31 -15.14 -5.79
CA GLU A 19 20.57 -14.39 -4.77
C GLU A 19 20.65 -12.87 -4.94
N THR A 20 19.67 -12.28 -5.65
CA THR A 20 19.33 -10.84 -5.76
C THR A 20 20.42 -9.89 -6.27
N ALA A 21 21.65 -9.98 -5.77
CA ALA A 21 22.75 -9.07 -6.01
C ALA A 21 23.34 -9.18 -7.43
N SER A 22 23.42 -10.37 -8.04
CA SER A 22 23.90 -10.47 -9.44
C SER A 22 22.89 -9.90 -10.44
N SER A 23 21.59 -10.11 -10.21
CA SER A 23 20.52 -9.50 -11.00
C SER A 23 20.54 -7.99 -10.85
N ILE A 24 20.68 -7.49 -9.61
CA ILE A 24 20.89 -6.07 -9.35
C ILE A 24 22.09 -5.55 -10.13
N ILE A 25 23.21 -6.26 -10.12
CA ILE A 25 24.41 -5.82 -10.84
C ILE A 25 24.17 -5.74 -12.36
N ARG A 26 23.61 -6.80 -12.96
CA ARG A 26 23.32 -6.86 -14.39
C ARG A 26 22.30 -5.81 -14.82
N ASP A 27 21.26 -5.62 -14.01
CA ASP A 27 20.12 -4.80 -14.39
C ASP A 27 20.33 -3.34 -14.00
N LEU A 28 20.98 -3.07 -12.86
CA LEU A 28 21.18 -1.73 -12.28
C LEU A 28 22.50 -1.05 -12.61
N LEU A 29 23.58 -1.78 -12.89
CA LEU A 29 24.85 -1.11 -13.11
C LEU A 29 24.94 -0.47 -14.49
N THR A 30 25.08 0.84 -14.49
CA THR A 30 25.33 1.65 -15.66
C THR A 30 26.74 2.28 -15.57
N PRO A 31 27.37 2.65 -16.69
CA PRO A 31 28.74 3.16 -16.69
C PRO A 31 28.96 4.42 -15.83
N ASP A 32 27.91 5.22 -15.62
CA ASP A 32 27.85 6.45 -14.83
C ASP A 32 27.87 6.22 -13.31
N ILE A 33 27.76 4.97 -12.84
CA ILE A 33 27.90 4.68 -11.41
C ILE A 33 29.34 4.94 -10.97
N GLU A 34 29.52 5.72 -9.92
CA GLU A 34 30.85 6.02 -9.38
C GLU A 34 31.33 4.94 -8.40
N LYS A 35 30.44 4.48 -7.51
CA LYS A 35 30.77 3.57 -6.40
C LYS A 35 29.66 2.55 -6.15
N ILE A 36 30.07 1.35 -5.76
CA ILE A 36 29.22 0.25 -5.30
C ILE A 36 29.65 -0.07 -3.88
N ILE A 37 28.81 0.26 -2.90
CA ILE A 37 29.18 0.19 -1.49
C ILE A 37 28.47 -1.00 -0.83
N ILE A 38 29.22 -1.88 -0.16
CA ILE A 38 28.70 -3.12 0.46
C ILE A 38 29.13 -3.23 1.92
N ASP A 39 28.17 -3.42 2.82
CA ASP A 39 28.38 -3.56 4.28
C ASP A 39 28.58 -5.00 4.76
N SER A 40 28.24 -5.99 3.93
CA SER A 40 28.48 -7.41 4.22
C SER A 40 29.77 -7.91 3.59
N LYS A 41 30.74 -8.31 4.42
CA LYS A 41 32.02 -8.91 3.97
C LYS A 41 31.83 -10.16 3.11
N LYS A 42 30.81 -10.99 3.43
CA LYS A 42 30.47 -12.18 2.64
C LYS A 42 29.96 -11.79 1.25
N LEU A 43 29.06 -10.80 1.19
CA LEU A 43 28.50 -10.32 -0.07
C LEU A 43 29.56 -9.60 -0.92
N TYR A 44 30.42 -8.79 -0.31
CA TYR A 44 31.52 -8.10 -0.99
C TYR A 44 32.40 -9.08 -1.76
N ARG A 45 32.90 -10.13 -1.08
CA ARG A 45 33.75 -11.16 -1.73
C ARG A 45 33.04 -11.86 -2.88
N LYS A 46 31.75 -12.20 -2.68
CA LYS A 46 30.91 -12.85 -3.70
C LYS A 46 30.73 -11.96 -4.93
N LEU A 47 30.46 -10.66 -4.72
CA LEU A 47 30.28 -9.70 -5.81
C LEU A 47 31.60 -9.35 -6.51
N GLN A 48 32.70 -9.27 -5.77
CA GLN A 48 34.04 -9.05 -6.33
C GLN A 48 34.38 -10.14 -7.34
N SER A 49 34.30 -11.42 -6.94
CA SER A 49 34.56 -12.54 -7.86
C SER A 49 33.65 -12.53 -9.10
N TYR A 50 32.37 -12.16 -8.92
CA TYR A 50 31.43 -12.06 -10.04
C TYR A 50 31.77 -10.90 -11.00
N LEU A 51 32.11 -9.73 -10.47
CA LEU A 51 32.49 -8.58 -11.30
C LEU A 51 33.80 -8.82 -12.04
N ASP A 52 34.76 -9.51 -11.43
CA ASP A 52 36.01 -9.89 -12.10
C ASP A 52 35.77 -10.81 -13.31
N GLU A 53 34.74 -11.67 -13.26
CA GLU A 53 34.37 -12.53 -14.38
C GLU A 53 33.55 -11.80 -15.46
N VAL A 54 32.61 -10.94 -15.06
CA VAL A 54 31.58 -10.39 -15.97
C VAL A 54 31.92 -8.98 -16.47
N SER A 55 32.50 -8.13 -15.62
CA SER A 55 32.82 -6.74 -15.96
C SER A 55 33.95 -6.20 -15.06
N PRO A 56 35.22 -6.51 -15.38
CA PRO A 56 36.38 -6.10 -14.57
C PRO A 56 36.47 -4.59 -14.31
N ASN A 57 35.96 -3.78 -15.24
CA ASN A 57 35.94 -2.33 -15.13
C ASN A 57 35.07 -1.81 -13.98
N LEU A 58 34.12 -2.60 -13.51
CA LEU A 58 33.24 -2.26 -12.39
C LEU A 58 33.80 -2.76 -11.05
N THR A 59 34.72 -3.73 -11.04
CA THR A 59 35.38 -4.21 -9.81
C THR A 59 36.07 -3.08 -9.07
N SER A 60 36.73 -2.16 -9.78
CA SER A 60 37.42 -1.01 -9.18
C SER A 60 36.49 -0.04 -8.44
N LYS A 61 35.19 -0.08 -8.74
CA LYS A 61 34.16 0.74 -8.10
C LYS A 61 33.57 0.08 -6.84
N LEU A 62 33.91 -1.18 -6.57
CA LEU A 62 33.39 -1.94 -5.44
C LEU A 62 34.15 -1.64 -4.14
N GLU A 63 33.51 -0.91 -3.23
CA GLU A 63 34.09 -0.48 -1.95
C GLU A 63 33.39 -1.15 -0.75
N PRO A 64 34.14 -1.68 0.24
CA PRO A 64 33.54 -2.18 1.47
C PRO A 64 33.15 -0.98 2.36
N PHE A 65 31.95 -1.03 2.93
CA PHE A 65 31.50 -0.07 3.91
C PHE A 65 32.12 -0.39 5.28
N LYS A 66 32.84 0.58 5.86
CA LYS A 66 33.64 0.38 7.09
C LYS A 66 33.11 1.12 8.33
N ILE A 67 32.06 1.91 8.17
CA ILE A 67 31.50 2.72 9.27
C ILE A 67 30.62 1.82 10.13
N LYS A 68 30.60 2.07 11.46
CA LYS A 68 29.80 1.27 12.41
C LYS A 68 28.28 1.52 12.29
N VAL A 69 27.89 2.74 11.91
CA VAL A 69 26.49 3.12 11.66
C VAL A 69 25.99 2.37 10.43
N PRO A 70 24.77 1.80 10.42
CA PRO A 70 24.20 1.13 9.26
C PRO A 70 24.30 1.95 7.96
N ILE A 71 24.55 1.27 6.84
CA ILE A 71 24.83 1.94 5.55
C ILE A 71 23.71 2.90 5.12
N PHE A 72 22.44 2.49 5.20
CA PHE A 72 21.32 3.33 4.79
C PHE A 72 21.10 4.53 5.71
N GLU A 73 21.33 4.36 7.01
CA GLU A 73 21.25 5.46 7.98
C GLU A 73 22.37 6.48 7.69
N SER A 74 23.61 6.03 7.51
CA SER A 74 24.75 6.90 7.22
C SER A 74 24.59 7.71 5.92
N MET A 75 23.80 7.19 4.98
CA MET A 75 23.55 7.81 3.66
C MET A 75 22.21 8.55 3.61
N GLY A 76 21.45 8.60 4.71
CA GLY A 76 20.12 9.23 4.77
C GLY A 76 19.04 8.54 3.92
N ILE A 77 19.24 7.28 3.55
CA ILE A 77 18.32 6.50 2.70
C ILE A 77 17.16 5.93 3.53
N GLU A 78 17.39 5.63 4.81
CA GLU A 78 16.38 5.04 5.70
C GLU A 78 15.10 5.90 5.77
N ASP A 79 15.27 7.21 5.95
CA ASP A 79 14.16 8.16 5.97
C ASP A 79 13.43 8.23 4.63
N GLU A 80 14.14 8.09 3.51
CA GLU A 80 13.53 8.06 2.17
C GLU A 80 12.71 6.79 1.98
N ILE A 81 13.20 5.63 2.42
CA ILE A 81 12.44 4.35 2.39
C ILE A 81 11.14 4.49 3.17
N ALA A 82 11.20 5.05 4.39
CA ALA A 82 10.01 5.28 5.21
C ALA A 82 8.99 6.21 4.53
N LYS A 83 9.45 7.20 3.74
CA LYS A 83 8.57 8.08 2.95
C LYS A 83 7.91 7.34 1.78
N LEU A 84 8.56 6.35 1.18
CA LEU A 84 8.01 5.57 0.05
C LEU A 84 6.76 4.76 0.45
N LEU A 85 6.64 4.38 1.71
CA LEU A 85 5.47 3.65 2.24
C LEU A 85 4.25 4.56 2.46
N ARG A 86 4.44 5.89 2.48
CA ARG A 86 3.35 6.84 2.73
C ARG A 86 2.64 7.20 1.42
N PRO A 87 1.30 7.31 1.39
CA PRO A 87 0.58 7.80 0.22
C PRO A 87 1.01 9.22 -0.17
N LYS A 88 1.25 10.08 0.82
CA LYS A 88 1.59 11.49 0.63
C LYS A 88 3.07 11.72 0.32
N VAL A 89 3.36 12.46 -0.76
CA VAL A 89 4.71 12.87 -1.16
C VAL A 89 4.77 14.39 -1.28
N TRP A 90 5.65 15.04 -0.52
CA TRP A 90 5.82 16.50 -0.60
C TRP A 90 6.68 16.92 -1.79
N LEU A 91 6.28 18.00 -2.43
CA LEU A 91 7.04 18.72 -3.45
C LEU A 91 7.84 19.86 -2.79
N LYS A 92 8.91 20.32 -3.45
CA LYS A 92 9.77 21.41 -2.96
C LYS A 92 9.01 22.72 -2.84
N SER A 93 8.00 22.93 -3.69
CA SER A 93 7.10 24.09 -3.62
C SER A 93 6.15 24.09 -2.42
N GLY A 94 6.06 23.00 -1.65
CA GLY A 94 5.07 22.82 -0.59
C GLY A 94 3.72 22.28 -1.07
N ALA A 95 3.55 22.09 -2.38
CA ALA A 95 2.54 21.21 -2.96
C ALA A 95 2.84 19.74 -2.58
N TYR A 96 1.91 18.83 -2.87
CA TYR A 96 2.11 17.41 -2.58
C TYR A 96 1.31 16.50 -3.51
N LEU A 97 1.79 15.28 -3.67
CA LEU A 97 1.09 14.19 -4.34
C LEU A 97 0.40 13.30 -3.31
N ILE A 98 -0.75 12.74 -3.67
CA ILE A 98 -1.35 11.58 -2.99
C ILE A 98 -1.32 10.43 -3.98
N ILE A 99 -0.57 9.37 -3.64
CA ILE A 99 -0.41 8.18 -4.47
C ILE A 99 -1.13 7.02 -3.79
N GLU A 100 -2.17 6.51 -4.42
CA GLU A 100 -2.98 5.41 -3.90
C GLU A 100 -3.06 4.28 -4.91
N LYS A 101 -2.87 3.05 -4.42
CA LYS A 101 -3.04 1.83 -5.20
C LYS A 101 -4.44 1.29 -4.94
N THR A 102 -5.23 1.15 -5.99
CA THR A 102 -6.53 0.48 -5.97
C THR A 102 -6.38 -0.97 -6.44
N GLU A 103 -7.50 -1.69 -6.55
CA GLU A 103 -7.51 -3.05 -7.09
C GLU A 103 -7.03 -3.10 -8.56
N ALA A 104 -7.47 -2.14 -9.38
CA ALA A 104 -7.24 -2.17 -10.83
C ALA A 104 -6.11 -1.25 -11.31
N MET A 105 -5.88 -0.13 -10.60
CA MET A 105 -4.96 0.92 -11.06
C MET A 105 -4.33 1.70 -9.91
N VAL A 106 -3.27 2.45 -10.23
CA VAL A 106 -2.68 3.44 -9.33
C VAL A 106 -3.23 4.81 -9.68
N VAL A 107 -3.68 5.55 -8.68
CA VAL A 107 -4.16 6.92 -8.83
C VAL A 107 -3.15 7.86 -8.18
N VAL A 108 -2.84 8.96 -8.87
CA VAL A 108 -1.97 10.02 -8.36
C VAL A 108 -2.70 11.34 -8.44
N ASP A 109 -2.93 11.98 -7.30
CA ASP A 109 -3.60 13.28 -7.19
C ASP A 109 -2.59 14.38 -6.82
N VAL A 110 -2.61 15.50 -7.54
CA VAL A 110 -1.69 16.64 -7.36
C VAL A 110 -2.38 17.78 -6.62
N ASN A 111 -1.89 18.09 -5.42
CA ASN A 111 -2.45 19.13 -4.57
C ASN A 111 -1.49 20.34 -4.45
N SER A 112 -2.01 21.55 -4.67
CA SER A 112 -1.23 22.80 -4.57
C SER A 112 -0.81 23.17 -3.14
N GLY A 113 -1.43 22.59 -2.11
CA GLY A 113 -1.13 22.89 -0.72
C GLY A 113 -1.50 24.33 -0.33
N ARG A 114 -0.73 24.95 0.57
CA ARG A 114 -0.96 26.34 1.03
C ARG A 114 -0.47 27.41 0.04
N PHE A 115 0.05 27.01 -1.12
CA PHE A 115 0.64 27.93 -2.10
C PHE A 115 -0.46 28.54 -2.98
N ILE A 116 -1.11 29.62 -2.51
CA ILE A 116 -2.08 30.36 -3.31
C ILE A 116 -1.78 31.87 -3.23
N GLY A 117 -0.97 32.36 -4.17
CA GLY A 117 -0.97 33.78 -4.52
C GLY A 117 -2.19 34.08 -5.42
N LYS A 118 -3.13 34.89 -4.93
CA LYS A 118 -4.45 35.18 -5.56
C LYS A 118 -4.43 35.77 -6.98
N LYS A 119 -3.27 36.03 -7.60
CA LYS A 119 -3.17 36.75 -8.88
C LYS A 119 -2.57 35.97 -10.06
N LEU A 120 -2.15 34.71 -9.88
CA LEU A 120 -1.49 33.92 -10.94
C LEU A 120 -1.85 32.42 -10.85
N HIS A 121 -3.14 32.10 -10.83
CA HIS A 121 -3.60 30.71 -10.67
C HIS A 121 -3.06 29.79 -11.78
N GLU A 122 -3.21 30.16 -13.05
CA GLU A 122 -2.76 29.35 -14.20
C GLU A 122 -1.24 29.09 -14.17
N GLU A 123 -0.43 30.12 -13.94
CA GLU A 123 1.04 29.96 -13.91
C GLU A 123 1.51 29.13 -12.72
N ASN A 124 0.83 29.25 -11.57
CA ASN A 124 1.14 28.46 -10.39
C ASN A 124 0.77 27.00 -10.60
N SER A 125 -0.43 26.71 -11.13
CA SER A 125 -0.86 25.35 -11.50
C SER A 125 0.13 24.71 -12.46
N PHE A 126 0.52 25.43 -13.51
CA PHE A 126 1.50 24.94 -14.48
C PHE A 126 2.85 24.59 -13.83
N LYS A 127 3.41 25.49 -13.00
CA LYS A 127 4.69 25.24 -12.31
C LYS A 127 4.62 24.03 -11.38
N ILE A 128 3.52 23.90 -10.62
CA ILE A 128 3.31 22.77 -9.71
C ILE A 128 3.16 21.47 -10.51
N ASN A 129 2.41 21.47 -11.61
CA ASN A 129 2.23 20.28 -12.44
C ASN A 129 3.52 19.82 -13.12
N ILE A 130 4.41 20.74 -13.52
CA ILE A 130 5.75 20.39 -14.03
C ILE A 130 6.61 19.73 -12.95
N GLU A 131 6.57 20.26 -11.73
CA GLU A 131 7.26 19.64 -10.59
C GLU A 131 6.66 18.26 -10.25
N ALA A 132 5.34 18.16 -10.23
CA ALA A 132 4.61 16.94 -10.01
C ALA A 132 4.95 15.88 -11.07
N ALA A 133 4.99 16.24 -12.36
CA ALA A 133 5.35 15.30 -13.43
C ALA A 133 6.73 14.65 -13.22
N ARG A 134 7.72 15.42 -12.77
CA ARG A 134 9.05 14.91 -12.43
C ARG A 134 9.01 13.97 -11.24
N GLU A 135 8.30 14.38 -10.19
CA GLU A 135 8.21 13.61 -8.96
C GLU A 135 7.40 12.31 -9.14
N VAL A 136 6.31 12.34 -9.92
CA VAL A 136 5.55 11.15 -10.29
C VAL A 136 6.45 10.13 -10.98
N ALA A 137 7.17 10.53 -12.03
CA ALA A 137 8.09 9.62 -12.72
C ALA A 137 9.16 9.04 -11.78
N ARG A 138 9.66 9.83 -10.82
CA ARG A 138 10.59 9.36 -9.79
C ARG A 138 9.93 8.35 -8.85
N GLN A 139 8.74 8.63 -8.35
CA GLN A 139 8.01 7.76 -7.42
C GLN A 139 7.57 6.45 -8.07
N LEU A 140 7.17 6.45 -9.35
CA LEU A 140 6.84 5.22 -10.07
C LEU A 140 8.02 4.24 -10.11
N ARG A 141 9.24 4.75 -10.32
CA ARG A 141 10.47 3.94 -10.28
C ARG A 141 10.83 3.49 -8.87
N LEU A 142 10.80 4.41 -7.91
CA LEU A 142 11.19 4.09 -6.54
C LEU A 142 10.24 3.10 -5.90
N ARG A 143 8.93 3.21 -6.12
CA ARG A 143 7.91 2.34 -5.52
C ARG A 143 7.58 1.11 -6.37
N ASP A 144 8.17 0.98 -7.56
CA ASP A 144 7.85 -0.05 -8.58
C ASP A 144 6.36 -0.13 -8.93
N LEU A 145 5.69 1.01 -8.98
CA LEU A 145 4.28 1.10 -9.35
C LEU A 145 4.13 0.73 -10.83
N SER A 146 3.18 -0.16 -11.12
CA SER A 146 3.05 -0.80 -12.43
C SER A 146 1.58 -1.03 -12.75
N GLY A 147 1.28 -1.37 -14.01
CA GLY A 147 -0.09 -1.53 -14.50
C GLY A 147 -0.66 -0.22 -15.04
N LEU A 148 -1.97 -0.06 -14.94
CA LEU A 148 -2.67 1.18 -15.29
C LEU A 148 -2.42 2.24 -14.20
N ILE A 149 -2.05 3.44 -14.62
CA ILE A 149 -1.78 4.57 -13.75
C ILE A 149 -2.55 5.77 -14.30
N VAL A 150 -3.28 6.45 -13.43
CA VAL A 150 -4.01 7.69 -13.74
C VAL A 150 -3.46 8.81 -12.87
N ILE A 151 -3.16 9.95 -13.49
CA ILE A 151 -2.63 11.13 -12.82
C ILE A 151 -3.62 12.28 -13.00
N ASP A 152 -4.13 12.78 -11.89
CA ASP A 152 -5.00 13.95 -11.80
C ASP A 152 -4.15 15.18 -11.51
N PHE A 153 -3.84 15.94 -12.56
CA PHE A 153 -3.09 17.19 -12.44
C PHE A 153 -4.01 18.33 -12.06
N ILE A 154 -3.47 19.40 -11.46
CA ILE A 154 -4.25 20.61 -11.19
C ILE A 154 -4.77 21.17 -12.51
N ASP A 155 -6.04 21.58 -12.54
CA ASP A 155 -6.67 22.19 -13.71
C ASP A 155 -5.81 23.32 -14.31
N MET A 156 -5.68 23.27 -15.64
CA MET A 156 -5.01 24.28 -16.47
C MET A 156 -5.94 24.68 -17.61
N GLU A 157 -6.13 25.96 -17.83
CA GLU A 157 -6.97 26.49 -18.91
C GLU A 157 -6.26 26.42 -20.26
N LYS A 158 -4.93 26.59 -20.28
CA LYS A 158 -4.16 26.65 -21.53
C LYS A 158 -3.74 25.25 -22.00
N GLU A 159 -4.19 24.87 -23.19
CA GLU A 159 -3.78 23.63 -23.85
C GLU A 159 -2.26 23.51 -24.05
N GLU A 160 -1.57 24.64 -24.25
CA GLU A 160 -0.11 24.67 -24.33
C GLU A 160 0.55 24.20 -23.03
N ASN A 161 -0.02 24.56 -21.88
CA ASN A 161 0.48 24.14 -20.57
C ASN A 161 0.26 22.65 -20.34
N LYS A 162 -0.93 22.12 -20.68
CA LYS A 162 -1.23 20.67 -20.66
C LYS A 162 -0.23 19.88 -21.49
N ARG A 163 0.06 20.32 -22.72
CA ARG A 163 1.06 19.69 -23.60
C ARG A 163 2.45 19.70 -22.98
N LYS A 164 2.88 20.82 -22.39
CA LYS A 164 4.20 20.92 -21.72
C LYS A 164 4.32 19.95 -20.55
N VAL A 165 3.29 19.80 -19.72
CA VAL A 165 3.27 18.83 -18.61
C VAL A 165 3.37 17.39 -19.14
N TYR A 166 2.60 17.05 -20.16
CA TYR A 166 2.67 15.74 -20.82
C TYR A 166 4.09 15.43 -21.36
N TYR A 167 4.72 16.36 -22.05
CA TYR A 167 6.07 16.16 -22.59
C TYR A 167 7.13 16.08 -21.50
N GLU A 168 6.99 16.84 -20.41
CA GLU A 168 7.92 16.76 -19.28
C GLU A 168 7.82 15.38 -18.59
N LEU A 169 6.60 14.87 -18.37
CA LEU A 169 6.42 13.52 -17.84
C LEU A 169 7.06 12.47 -18.76
N ARG A 170 6.79 12.53 -20.07
CA ARG A 170 7.40 11.60 -21.04
C ARG A 170 8.92 11.67 -21.04
N LYS A 171 9.50 12.86 -20.92
CA LYS A 171 10.95 13.05 -20.82
C LYS A 171 11.52 12.35 -19.59
N GLU A 172 10.89 12.51 -18.43
CA GLU A 172 11.33 11.89 -17.17
C GLU A 172 11.13 10.37 -17.15
N LEU A 173 10.12 9.86 -17.84
CA LEU A 173 9.88 8.43 -18.00
C LEU A 173 10.88 7.74 -18.95
N LYS A 174 11.63 8.47 -19.79
CA LYS A 174 12.73 7.89 -20.58
C LYS A 174 13.86 7.31 -19.73
N ARG A 175 13.95 7.74 -18.46
CA ARG A 175 14.91 7.21 -17.48
C ARG A 175 14.42 5.91 -16.83
N ASP A 176 13.18 5.52 -17.10
CA ASP A 176 12.61 4.26 -16.63
C ASP A 176 13.05 3.10 -17.53
N ARG A 177 13.26 1.95 -16.90
CA ARG A 177 13.61 0.71 -17.59
C ARG A 177 12.38 -0.09 -17.97
N ALA A 178 11.29 0.11 -17.23
CA ALA A 178 10.00 -0.47 -17.58
C ALA A 178 9.49 0.17 -18.88
N LYS A 179 8.91 -0.65 -19.76
CA LYS A 179 8.18 -0.11 -20.91
C LYS A 179 6.99 0.70 -20.42
N VAL A 180 6.85 1.90 -20.94
CA VAL A 180 5.75 2.81 -20.61
C VAL A 180 5.01 3.22 -21.87
N ALA A 181 3.69 3.37 -21.75
CA ALA A 181 2.87 4.02 -22.77
C ALA A 181 2.05 5.11 -22.08
N VAL A 182 2.05 6.32 -22.63
CA VAL A 182 1.47 7.51 -21.99
C VAL A 182 0.56 8.19 -23.01
N SER A 183 -0.69 8.41 -22.63
CA SER A 183 -1.66 9.18 -23.41
C SER A 183 -1.53 10.68 -23.08
N PRO A 184 -1.93 11.59 -23.99
CA PRO A 184 -2.13 13.00 -23.65
C PRO A 184 -3.13 13.16 -22.50
N ILE A 185 -3.12 14.33 -21.86
CA ILE A 185 -4.13 14.71 -20.87
C ILE A 185 -5.50 14.73 -21.57
N SER A 186 -6.46 14.01 -21.01
CA SER A 186 -7.83 13.90 -21.51
C SER A 186 -8.64 15.18 -21.28
N ASP A 187 -9.83 15.23 -21.88
CA ASP A 187 -10.78 16.34 -21.68
C ASP A 187 -11.24 16.48 -20.22
N PHE A 188 -11.15 15.40 -19.43
CA PHE A 188 -11.45 15.39 -18.00
C PHE A 188 -10.25 15.80 -17.12
N GLY A 189 -9.13 16.25 -17.71
CA GLY A 189 -7.93 16.67 -16.96
C GLY A 189 -7.04 15.51 -16.50
N LEU A 190 -7.41 14.27 -16.79
CA LEU A 190 -6.67 13.08 -16.38
C LEU A 190 -5.62 12.67 -17.42
N LEU A 191 -4.43 12.32 -16.95
CA LEU A 191 -3.41 11.65 -17.76
C LEU A 191 -3.39 10.16 -17.47
N GLU A 192 -3.54 9.35 -18.51
CA GLU A 192 -3.55 7.90 -18.42
C GLU A 192 -2.24 7.31 -18.96
N MET A 193 -1.68 6.34 -18.25
CA MET A 193 -0.50 5.62 -18.71
C MET A 193 -0.50 4.17 -18.26
N THR A 194 0.28 3.35 -18.96
CA THR A 194 0.61 2.00 -18.53
C THR A 194 2.11 1.88 -18.29
N ARG A 195 2.50 1.11 -17.27
CA ARG A 195 3.89 0.79 -16.96
C ARG A 195 4.05 -0.70 -16.75
N GLN A 196 4.98 -1.32 -17.49
CA GLN A 196 5.25 -2.75 -17.42
C GLN A 196 5.64 -3.17 -15.99
N ARG A 197 5.05 -4.27 -15.52
CA ARG A 197 5.39 -4.89 -14.24
C ARG A 197 6.69 -5.69 -14.38
N ILE A 198 7.75 -5.23 -13.70
CA ILE A 198 9.04 -5.93 -13.61
C ILE A 198 9.13 -6.73 -12.29
N ARG A 199 8.66 -6.13 -11.19
CA ARG A 199 8.69 -6.70 -9.84
C ARG A 199 7.45 -6.32 -9.04
N LEU A 200 7.32 -6.85 -7.82
CA LEU A 200 6.31 -6.39 -6.87
C LEU A 200 6.58 -4.94 -6.47
N SER A 201 5.53 -4.19 -6.14
CA SER A 201 5.70 -2.84 -5.62
C SER A 201 6.35 -2.87 -4.22
N ILE A 202 6.96 -1.77 -3.81
CA ILE A 202 7.54 -1.68 -2.45
C ILE A 202 6.48 -1.92 -1.39
N LEU A 203 5.30 -1.32 -1.56
CA LEU A 203 4.21 -1.48 -0.60
C LEU A 203 3.80 -2.96 -0.49
N ASP A 204 3.61 -3.66 -1.61
CA ASP A 204 3.23 -5.08 -1.60
C ASP A 204 4.34 -5.98 -1.01
N THR A 205 5.60 -5.56 -1.11
CA THR A 205 6.74 -6.35 -0.60
C THR A 205 6.95 -6.12 0.90
N MET A 206 6.60 -4.94 1.41
CA MET A 206 6.89 -4.50 2.78
C MET A 206 5.65 -4.37 3.66
N SER A 207 4.48 -4.79 3.21
CA SER A 207 3.24 -4.72 3.99
C SER A 207 2.33 -5.92 3.78
N ASP A 208 1.50 -6.19 4.79
CA ASP A 208 0.43 -7.18 4.75
C ASP A 208 -0.93 -6.48 4.70
N ASP A 209 -1.93 -7.18 4.15
CA ASP A 209 -3.31 -6.70 4.15
C ASP A 209 -3.83 -6.49 5.57
N CYS A 210 -4.47 -5.35 5.79
CA CYS A 210 -5.08 -5.06 7.10
C CYS A 210 -6.15 -6.13 7.41
N PRO A 211 -6.01 -6.92 8.48
CA PRO A 211 -6.95 -8.00 8.78
C PRO A 211 -8.35 -7.45 9.07
N THR A 212 -8.44 -6.20 9.51
CA THR A 212 -9.69 -5.54 9.85
C THR A 212 -10.42 -5.04 8.60
N CYS A 213 -9.88 -4.02 7.93
CA CYS A 213 -10.59 -3.37 6.83
C CYS A 213 -10.35 -4.04 5.47
N ARG A 214 -9.42 -5.01 5.38
CA ARG A 214 -8.99 -5.67 4.14
C ARG A 214 -8.67 -4.68 3.02
N GLY A 215 -7.91 -3.64 3.38
CA GLY A 215 -7.48 -2.59 2.46
C GLY A 215 -8.46 -1.42 2.29
N SER A 216 -9.72 -1.51 2.74
CA SER A 216 -10.69 -0.40 2.55
C SER A 216 -10.41 0.87 3.37
N GLY A 217 -9.49 0.82 4.32
CA GLY A 217 -9.18 1.95 5.22
C GLY A 217 -10.33 2.33 6.17
N ARG A 218 -11.45 1.60 6.15
CA ARG A 218 -12.67 1.92 6.92
C ARG A 218 -13.24 0.65 7.55
N ILE A 219 -13.94 0.85 8.65
CA ILE A 219 -14.75 -0.18 9.31
C ILE A 219 -16.14 0.38 9.57
N ILE A 220 -17.13 -0.50 9.81
CA ILE A 220 -18.50 -0.05 10.09
C ILE A 220 -18.56 0.90 11.29
N SER A 221 -19.49 1.84 11.25
CA SER A 221 -19.71 2.76 12.36
C SER A 221 -20.34 2.04 13.56
N LYS A 222 -20.26 2.67 14.74
CA LYS A 222 -20.89 2.14 15.96
C LYS A 222 -22.42 2.05 15.84
N ASP A 223 -23.06 2.97 15.13
CA ASP A 223 -24.50 2.92 14.90
C ASP A 223 -24.90 1.80 13.91
N THR A 224 -24.08 1.55 12.89
CA THR A 224 -24.25 0.38 12.01
C THR A 224 -24.06 -0.92 12.80
N LEU A 225 -23.10 -0.97 13.73
CA LEU A 225 -22.91 -2.12 14.62
C LEU A 225 -24.17 -2.38 15.48
N ILE A 226 -24.74 -1.34 16.11
CA ILE A 226 -26.01 -1.42 16.85
C ILE A 226 -27.12 -2.00 15.97
N THR A 227 -27.25 -1.50 14.74
CA THR A 227 -28.27 -1.97 13.79
C THR A 227 -28.07 -3.44 13.42
N ARG A 228 -26.83 -3.89 13.20
CA ARG A 228 -26.53 -5.30 12.93
C ARG A 228 -26.86 -6.20 14.12
N ILE A 229 -26.60 -5.73 15.34
CA ILE A 229 -26.98 -6.42 16.59
C ILE A 229 -28.50 -6.56 16.67
N ASP A 230 -29.27 -5.50 16.40
CA ASP A 230 -30.73 -5.56 16.38
C ASP A 230 -31.25 -6.57 15.36
N HIS A 231 -30.76 -6.51 14.12
CA HIS A 231 -31.14 -7.45 13.06
C HIS A 231 -30.79 -8.89 13.40
N TRP A 232 -29.68 -9.13 14.10
CA TRP A 232 -29.33 -10.45 14.60
C TRP A 232 -30.36 -10.92 15.65
N LEU A 233 -30.69 -10.07 16.63
CA LEU A 233 -31.65 -10.40 17.69
C LEU A 233 -33.06 -10.67 17.15
N ARG A 234 -33.51 -9.91 16.14
CA ARG A 234 -34.80 -10.14 15.47
C ARG A 234 -34.85 -11.52 14.83
N ARG A 235 -33.77 -11.94 14.15
CA ARG A 235 -33.66 -13.29 13.56
C ARG A 235 -33.55 -14.39 14.61
N TYR A 236 -32.91 -14.10 15.73
CA TYR A 236 -32.80 -15.03 16.84
C TYR A 236 -34.18 -15.28 17.51
N LYS A 237 -34.97 -14.23 17.70
CA LYS A 237 -36.32 -14.27 18.31
C LYS A 237 -37.27 -15.22 17.58
N THR A 238 -37.22 -15.28 16.24
CA THR A 238 -38.14 -16.12 15.45
C THR A 238 -37.98 -17.62 15.73
N LYS A 239 -36.81 -18.05 16.20
CA LYS A 239 -36.53 -19.47 16.50
C LYS A 239 -36.93 -19.92 17.91
N LYS A 240 -37.61 -19.07 18.71
CA LYS A 240 -38.03 -19.34 20.10
C LYS A 240 -36.90 -19.93 20.98
N GLN A 241 -35.70 -19.37 20.88
CA GLN A 241 -34.52 -19.80 21.65
C GLN A 241 -34.42 -19.07 23.01
N ALA A 242 -33.37 -19.38 23.79
CA ALA A 242 -33.15 -18.84 25.13
C ALA A 242 -33.15 -17.30 25.17
N LEU A 243 -33.86 -16.71 26.14
CA LEU A 243 -34.01 -15.26 26.24
C LEU A 243 -32.82 -14.55 26.89
N ARG A 244 -31.94 -15.28 27.58
CA ARG A 244 -30.74 -14.73 28.24
C ARG A 244 -29.51 -14.98 27.37
N LEU A 245 -28.88 -13.91 26.93
CA LEU A 245 -27.72 -13.95 26.05
C LEU A 245 -26.57 -13.12 26.61
N GLN A 246 -25.37 -13.49 26.23
CA GLN A 246 -24.16 -12.69 26.43
C GLN A 246 -23.78 -12.06 25.08
N LEU A 247 -23.61 -10.74 25.07
CA LEU A 247 -23.14 -9.97 23.93
C LEU A 247 -21.69 -9.57 24.19
N HIS A 248 -20.75 -10.20 23.51
CA HIS A 248 -19.33 -9.90 23.62
C HIS A 248 -18.95 -8.86 22.56
N LEU A 249 -18.24 -7.81 23.00
CA LEU A 249 -17.84 -6.68 22.17
C LEU A 249 -16.38 -6.32 22.42
N HIS A 250 -15.73 -5.76 21.39
CA HIS A 250 -14.44 -5.09 21.57
C HIS A 250 -14.54 -4.01 22.69
N PRO A 251 -13.48 -3.80 23.50
CA PRO A 251 -13.39 -2.78 24.56
C PRO A 251 -14.02 -1.42 24.24
N ASN A 252 -13.61 -0.80 23.13
CA ASN A 252 -14.13 0.50 22.67
C ASN A 252 -15.65 0.52 22.42
N ASN A 253 -16.23 -0.61 22.01
CA ASN A 253 -17.67 -0.73 21.79
C ASN A 253 -18.38 -1.00 23.12
N TYR A 254 -17.83 -1.87 23.97
CA TYR A 254 -18.32 -2.11 25.33
C TYR A 254 -18.47 -0.80 26.11
N GLN A 255 -17.41 0.02 26.17
CA GLN A 255 -17.43 1.32 26.85
C GLN A 255 -18.49 2.26 26.26
N PHE A 256 -18.59 2.33 24.93
CA PHE A 256 -19.60 3.13 24.24
C PHE A 256 -21.04 2.74 24.61
N PHE A 257 -21.35 1.44 24.66
CA PHE A 257 -22.66 0.97 25.11
C PHE A 257 -22.92 1.29 26.58
N LYS A 258 -21.90 1.12 27.43
CA LYS A 258 -22.00 1.36 28.88
C LYS A 258 -22.20 2.82 29.22
N GLU A 259 -21.54 3.74 28.54
CA GLU A 259 -21.54 5.16 28.90
C GLU A 259 -22.60 5.96 28.13
N GLN A 260 -22.68 5.78 26.81
CA GLN A 260 -23.39 6.70 25.93
C GLN A 260 -24.71 6.13 25.41
N LYS A 261 -24.85 4.80 25.35
CA LYS A 261 -25.98 4.14 24.68
C LYS A 261 -26.76 3.16 25.58
N LYS A 262 -26.79 3.39 26.91
CA LYS A 262 -27.63 2.61 27.86
C LYS A 262 -29.09 2.51 27.42
N LYS A 263 -29.67 3.61 26.90
CA LYS A 263 -31.05 3.65 26.38
C LYS A 263 -31.23 2.75 25.15
N ALA A 264 -30.28 2.78 24.21
CA ALA A 264 -30.32 1.95 23.01
C ALA A 264 -30.24 0.46 23.37
N LEU A 265 -29.37 0.08 24.32
CA LEU A 265 -29.28 -1.30 24.80
C LEU A 265 -30.59 -1.79 25.41
N ARG A 266 -31.22 -0.98 26.28
CA ARG A 266 -32.55 -1.29 26.83
C ARG A 266 -33.60 -1.41 25.74
N GLY A 267 -33.54 -0.54 24.73
CA GLY A 267 -34.39 -0.62 23.54
C GLY A 267 -34.24 -1.95 22.81
N LEU A 268 -33.01 -2.40 22.55
CA LEU A 268 -32.71 -3.70 21.93
C LEU A 268 -33.28 -4.86 22.75
N MET A 269 -33.08 -4.85 24.06
CA MET A 269 -33.60 -5.87 24.98
C MET A 269 -35.13 -5.92 24.96
N TRP A 270 -35.79 -4.77 25.03
CA TRP A 270 -37.25 -4.68 25.10
C TRP A 270 -37.93 -5.06 23.77
N GLN A 271 -37.46 -4.52 22.64
CA GLN A 271 -38.00 -4.81 21.32
C GLN A 271 -37.87 -6.30 20.95
N ASN A 272 -36.75 -6.91 21.32
CA ASN A 272 -36.47 -8.31 20.99
C ASN A 272 -36.89 -9.30 22.09
N PHE A 273 -37.39 -8.83 23.23
CA PHE A 273 -37.77 -9.64 24.38
C PHE A 273 -36.63 -10.55 24.88
N VAL A 274 -35.43 -9.99 25.01
CA VAL A 274 -34.22 -10.69 25.48
C VAL A 274 -33.55 -9.93 26.61
N HIS A 275 -32.82 -10.65 27.45
CA HIS A 275 -31.91 -10.08 28.43
C HIS A 275 -30.46 -10.23 27.95
N LEU A 276 -29.80 -9.11 27.67
CA LEU A 276 -28.40 -9.07 27.24
C LEU A 276 -27.48 -8.74 28.43
N LYS A 277 -26.53 -9.62 28.70
CA LYS A 277 -25.34 -9.29 29.50
C LYS A 277 -24.24 -8.88 28.53
N ILE A 278 -23.71 -7.66 28.64
CA ILE A 278 -22.59 -7.26 27.78
C ILE A 278 -21.28 -7.67 28.46
N GLU A 279 -20.40 -8.31 27.69
CA GLU A 279 -19.05 -8.67 28.10
C GLU A 279 -18.03 -7.98 27.18
N GLU A 280 -16.87 -7.66 27.75
CA GLU A 280 -15.73 -7.12 27.02
C GLU A 280 -14.82 -8.27 26.56
N ASP A 281 -14.46 -8.29 25.29
CA ASP A 281 -13.54 -9.26 24.72
C ASP A 281 -12.54 -8.57 23.78
N PRO A 282 -11.27 -8.41 24.20
CA PRO A 282 -10.22 -7.81 23.37
C PRO A 282 -9.88 -8.60 22.10
N LYS A 283 -10.27 -9.87 22.01
CA LYS A 283 -10.04 -10.70 20.80
C LYS A 283 -11.06 -10.43 19.70
N ILE A 284 -12.20 -9.81 20.04
CA ILE A 284 -13.23 -9.44 19.07
C ILE A 284 -12.82 -8.13 18.39
N ARG A 285 -12.92 -8.11 17.06
CA ARG A 285 -12.63 -6.92 16.27
C ARG A 285 -13.67 -5.81 16.50
N ARG A 286 -13.27 -4.55 16.25
CA ARG A 286 -14.13 -3.37 16.45
C ARG A 286 -15.39 -3.36 15.58
N ASP A 287 -15.38 -4.07 14.47
CA ASP A 287 -16.48 -4.18 13.50
C ASP A 287 -17.30 -5.47 13.64
N GLU A 288 -17.00 -6.27 14.66
CA GLU A 288 -17.67 -7.52 14.97
C GLU A 288 -18.36 -7.48 16.34
N PHE A 289 -19.28 -8.42 16.53
CA PHE A 289 -19.89 -8.76 17.81
C PHE A 289 -20.07 -10.27 17.85
N ARG A 290 -20.10 -10.84 19.05
CA ARG A 290 -20.37 -12.26 19.25
C ARG A 290 -21.47 -12.45 20.28
N PHE A 291 -22.35 -13.41 20.03
CA PHE A 291 -23.40 -13.82 20.95
C PHE A 291 -23.12 -15.20 21.50
N PHE A 292 -23.22 -15.33 22.83
CA PHE A 292 -23.05 -16.58 23.54
C PHE A 292 -24.29 -16.92 24.36
N THR A 293 -24.56 -18.20 24.54
CA THR A 293 -25.63 -18.66 25.45
C THR A 293 -25.24 -18.38 26.89
N ALA A 294 -26.13 -17.78 27.68
CA ALA A 294 -25.82 -17.45 29.07
C ALA A 294 -25.62 -18.67 29.98
N LYS A 295 -26.10 -19.85 29.56
CA LYS A 295 -26.02 -21.10 30.35
C LYS A 295 -24.71 -21.84 30.12
N ASP A 296 -24.33 -22.03 28.86
CA ASP A 296 -23.25 -22.95 28.46
C ASP A 296 -22.07 -22.23 27.80
N GLY A 297 -22.15 -20.90 27.61
CA GLY A 297 -21.07 -20.10 27.01
C GLY A 297 -20.76 -20.48 25.56
N ILE A 298 -21.73 -21.04 24.85
CA ILE A 298 -21.54 -21.52 23.48
C ILE A 298 -21.74 -20.35 22.50
N ASP A 299 -20.80 -20.15 21.58
CA ASP A 299 -20.96 -19.17 20.49
C ASP A 299 -22.11 -19.59 19.57
N ILE A 300 -23.09 -18.71 19.42
CA ILE A 300 -24.28 -18.87 18.59
C ILE A 300 -24.37 -17.84 17.48
N THR A 301 -23.36 -16.98 17.31
CA THR A 301 -23.35 -15.85 16.37
C THR A 301 -23.67 -16.30 14.94
N ASP A 302 -23.03 -17.37 14.48
CA ASP A 302 -23.14 -17.88 13.10
C ASP A 302 -24.13 -19.04 12.95
N LYS A 303 -24.78 -19.47 14.04
CA LYS A 303 -25.76 -20.59 14.03
C LYS A 303 -27.15 -20.19 13.50
N LEU A 304 -27.30 -18.95 13.06
CA LEU A 304 -28.48 -18.44 12.38
C LEU A 304 -28.19 -18.40 10.87
N PRO A 305 -28.52 -19.45 10.09
CA PRO A 305 -28.40 -19.38 8.64
C PRO A 305 -29.19 -18.17 8.13
N LEU A 306 -28.57 -17.39 7.25
CA LEU A 306 -29.30 -16.52 6.33
C LEU A 306 -30.31 -17.44 5.63
N GLY A 307 -31.59 -17.10 5.66
CA GLY A 307 -32.65 -17.92 5.08
C GLY A 307 -32.27 -18.39 3.66
N LYS A 308 -32.71 -19.59 3.28
CA LYS A 308 -32.48 -20.15 1.94
C LYS A 308 -32.62 -19.04 0.90
N LYS A 309 -31.57 -18.83 0.10
CA LYS A 309 -31.72 -18.14 -1.18
C LYS A 309 -32.71 -18.96 -1.99
N THR A 310 -33.95 -18.50 -2.07
CA THR A 310 -34.85 -18.83 -3.19
C THR A 310 -34.36 -18.09 -4.42
#